data_AF-A0A3M1L0C5-F1
#
_entry.id   AF-A0A3M1L0C5-F1
#
_cell.length_a   1.000
_cell.length_b   1.000
_cell.length_c   1.000
_cell.angle_alpha   90.00
_cell.angle_beta   90.00
_cell.angle_gamma   90.00
#
_symmetry.space_group_name_H-M   'P 1'
#
loop_
_entity.id
_entity.type
_entity.pdbx_description
1 polymer ?
#
loop_
_entity_poly.entity_id
_entity_poly.type
_entity_poly.pdbx_seq_one_letter_code
_entity_poly.pdbx_strand_id
1 'polypeptide(L)'
;MIEPENGANYYFLQTSIFVLRNSKLKEKFRHFFSLALGLAPVISVLLASAVVEIGDCRLHERGVNSYQIWGFELGEILYAMFVVGWFALLSLPLGLLGLIVGLIWLGVKLLKNLGK
;
A
#
# COMPACT_ATOMS: atom_id res chain seq x y z
N MET A 1 -18.82 35.60 -1.72
CA MET A 1 -18.37 34.40 -0.98
C MET A 1 -17.43 33.66 -1.90
N ILE A 2 -16.16 33.47 -1.52
CA ILE A 2 -15.13 32.78 -2.33
C ILE A 2 -14.85 31.45 -1.62
N GLU A 3 -15.13 30.34 -2.29
CA GLU A 3 -15.02 28.98 -1.74
C GLU A 3 -13.59 28.41 -1.80
N PRO A 4 -13.20 27.50 -0.88
CA PRO A 4 -11.81 27.16 -0.51
C PRO A 4 -11.17 26.02 -1.32
N GLU A 5 -11.53 25.84 -2.59
CA GLU A 5 -11.06 24.70 -3.42
C GLU A 5 -9.57 24.78 -3.83
N ASN A 6 -8.99 25.98 -3.85
CA ASN A 6 -7.60 26.19 -4.25
C ASN A 6 -6.58 25.90 -3.13
N GLY A 7 -6.99 25.94 -1.85
CA GLY A 7 -6.07 25.78 -0.72
C GLY A 7 -5.43 24.39 -0.66
N ALA A 8 -6.23 23.33 -0.81
CA ALA A 8 -5.78 21.94 -0.73
C ALA A 8 -4.72 21.60 -1.80
N ASN A 9 -4.85 22.18 -2.99
CA ASN A 9 -3.93 21.97 -4.11
C ASN A 9 -2.55 22.60 -3.82
N TYR A 10 -2.51 23.79 -3.19
CA TYR A 10 -1.25 24.42 -2.81
C TYR A 10 -0.51 23.68 -1.69
N TYR A 11 -1.21 23.09 -0.72
CA TYR A 11 -0.56 22.26 0.31
C TYR A 11 -0.05 20.93 -0.26
N PHE A 12 -0.80 20.30 -1.17
CA PHE A 12 -0.35 19.10 -1.87
C PHE A 12 0.87 19.38 -2.77
N LEU A 13 0.90 20.52 -3.45
CA LEU A 13 2.05 20.97 -4.25
C LEU A 13 3.25 21.36 -3.38
N GLN A 14 3.06 22.07 -2.26
CA GLN A 14 4.17 22.38 -1.35
C GLN A 14 4.79 21.13 -0.72
N THR A 15 3.97 20.19 -0.26
CA THR A 15 4.44 18.94 0.35
C THR A 15 5.20 18.09 -0.66
N SER A 16 4.70 17.95 -1.89
CA SER A 16 5.41 17.22 -2.95
C SER A 16 6.71 17.92 -3.38
N ILE A 17 6.76 19.25 -3.47
CA ILE A 17 8.01 20.00 -3.76
C ILE A 17 9.04 19.87 -2.63
N PHE A 18 8.61 19.91 -1.36
CA PHE A 18 9.50 19.72 -0.21
C PHE A 18 10.09 18.31 -0.16
N VAL A 19 9.26 17.28 -0.43
CA VAL A 19 9.71 15.88 -0.55
C VAL A 19 10.69 15.69 -1.71
N LEU A 20 10.47 16.37 -2.85
CA LEU A 20 11.39 16.33 -3.99
C LEU A 20 12.72 17.05 -3.76
N ARG A 21 12.73 18.09 -2.91
CA ARG A 21 13.93 18.91 -2.62
C ARG A 21 14.92 18.23 -1.66
N ASN A 22 14.46 17.36 -0.76
CA ASN A 22 15.33 16.73 0.24
C ASN A 22 15.76 15.32 -0.21
N SER A 23 16.99 15.21 -0.74
CA SER A 23 17.52 13.97 -1.33
C SER A 23 17.59 12.79 -0.34
N LYS A 24 17.89 13.04 0.94
CA LYS A 24 17.89 12.02 2.01
C LYS A 24 16.47 11.52 2.32
N LEU A 25 15.47 12.41 2.33
CA LEU A 25 14.08 12.06 2.57
C LEU A 25 13.47 11.31 1.37
N LYS A 26 13.81 11.74 0.15
CA LYS A 26 13.37 11.11 -1.12
C LYS A 26 13.84 9.65 -1.22
N GLU A 27 15.06 9.36 -0.81
CA GLU A 27 15.55 7.97 -0.73
C GLU A 27 14.77 7.15 0.29
N LYS A 28 14.58 7.65 1.52
CA LYS A 28 13.82 6.93 2.55
C LYS A 28 12.38 6.66 2.11
N PHE A 29 11.74 7.64 1.48
CA PHE A 29 10.37 7.54 0.98
C PHE A 29 10.25 6.54 -0.18
N ARG A 30 11.25 6.45 -1.06
CA ARG A 30 11.25 5.51 -2.19
C ARG A 30 11.16 4.05 -1.75
N HIS A 31 11.90 3.66 -0.71
CA HIS A 31 11.88 2.28 -0.21
C HIS A 31 10.60 1.97 0.56
N PHE A 32 10.13 2.92 1.37
CA PHE A 32 8.86 2.79 2.09
C PHE A 32 7.67 2.66 1.14
N PHE A 33 7.66 3.43 0.05
CA PHE A 33 6.63 3.36 -0.98
C PHE A 33 6.59 2.00 -1.69
N SER A 34 7.75 1.42 -2.01
CA SER A 34 7.84 0.08 -2.62
C SER A 34 7.25 -1.02 -1.74
N LEU A 35 7.53 -0.96 -0.43
CA LEU A 35 6.96 -1.88 0.55
C LEU A 35 5.46 -1.70 0.69
N ALA A 36 4.98 -0.45 0.77
CA ALA A 36 3.56 -0.15 0.84
C ALA A 36 2.80 -0.69 -0.37
N LEU A 37 3.34 -0.50 -1.58
CA LEU A 37 2.76 -1.03 -2.82
C LEU A 37 2.65 -2.56 -2.82
N GLY A 38 3.71 -3.26 -2.39
CA GLY A 38 3.72 -4.72 -2.36
C GLY A 38 2.82 -5.32 -1.27
N LEU A 39 2.78 -4.70 -0.09
CA LEU A 39 2.10 -5.26 1.08
C LEU A 39 0.64 -4.82 1.21
N ALA A 40 0.23 -3.69 0.63
CA ALA A 40 -1.15 -3.21 0.72
C ALA A 40 -2.21 -4.26 0.32
N PRO A 41 -2.11 -4.95 -0.84
CA PRO A 41 -3.10 -5.95 -1.21
C PRO A 41 -3.05 -7.19 -0.30
N VAL A 42 -1.87 -7.55 0.21
CA VAL A 42 -1.71 -8.66 1.16
C VAL A 42 -2.39 -8.35 2.49
N ILE A 43 -2.17 -7.14 3.02
CA ILE A 43 -2.79 -6.69 4.27
C ILE A 43 -4.31 -6.66 4.14
N SER A 44 -4.83 -6.22 2.98
CA SER A 44 -6.27 -6.21 2.71
C SER A 44 -6.89 -7.61 2.81
N VAL A 45 -6.25 -8.62 2.21
CA VAL A 45 -6.71 -10.03 2.30
C VAL A 45 -6.61 -10.56 3.72
N LEU A 46 -5.50 -10.28 4.42
CA LEU A 46 -5.32 -10.73 5.81
C LEU A 46 -6.39 -10.17 6.73
N LEU A 47 -6.76 -8.90 6.56
CA LEU A 47 -7.86 -8.29 7.32
C LEU A 47 -9.21 -8.94 6.99
N ALA A 48 -9.50 -9.21 5.71
CA ALA A 48 -10.72 -9.90 5.32
C ALA A 48 -10.79 -11.31 5.95
N SER A 49 -9.70 -12.06 5.89
CA SER A 49 -9.60 -13.40 6.49
C SER A 49 -9.77 -13.38 8.02
N ALA A 50 -9.17 -12.41 8.70
CA ALA A 50 -9.29 -12.26 10.15
C ALA A 50 -10.74 -11.95 10.57
N VAL A 51 -11.45 -11.11 9.81
CA VAL A 51 -12.87 -10.81 10.09
C VAL A 51 -13.76 -12.04 9.86
N VAL A 52 -13.45 -12.86 8.86
CA VAL A 52 -14.19 -14.10 8.59
C VAL A 52 -13.98 -15.17 9.66
N GLU A 53 -12.77 -15.28 10.21
CA GLU A 53 -12.45 -16.24 11.28
C GLU A 53 -13.23 -15.95 12.57
N ILE A 54 -13.49 -14.67 12.87
CA ILE A 54 -14.33 -14.24 14.00
C ILE A 54 -15.82 -14.56 13.72
N GLY A 55 -16.20 -14.64 12.45
CA GLY A 55 -17.59 -14.71 12.00
C GLY A 55 -18.15 -16.09 11.66
N ASP A 56 -17.34 -17.15 11.81
CA ASP A 56 -17.64 -18.53 11.35
C ASP A 56 -18.13 -18.60 9.89
N CYS A 57 -17.70 -17.63 9.08
CA CYS A 57 -18.03 -17.58 7.65
C CYS A 57 -16.89 -18.16 6.83
N ARG A 58 -17.11 -18.31 5.52
CA ARG A 58 -16.04 -18.67 4.58
C ARG A 58 -15.97 -17.60 3.49
N LEU A 59 -14.75 -17.18 3.15
CA LEU A 59 -14.51 -16.41 1.93
C LEU A 59 -14.45 -17.38 0.76
N HIS A 60 -15.16 -17.08 -0.32
CA HIS A 60 -15.14 -17.88 -1.55
C HIS A 60 -14.70 -16.99 -2.69
N GLU A 61 -13.85 -17.54 -3.56
CA GLU A 61 -13.36 -16.83 -4.74
C GLU A 61 -14.41 -16.72 -5.84
N ARG A 62 -15.53 -17.45 -5.68
CA ARG A 62 -16.56 -17.65 -6.72
C ARG A 62 -17.80 -16.78 -6.54
N GLY A 63 -17.88 -15.99 -5.47
CA GLY A 63 -19.04 -15.12 -5.23
C GLY A 63 -19.11 -14.56 -3.82
N VAL A 64 -20.04 -13.63 -3.65
CA VAL A 64 -20.34 -12.98 -2.37
C VAL A 64 -21.11 -13.93 -1.47
N ASN A 65 -20.61 -14.18 -0.26
CA ASN A 65 -21.39 -14.83 0.78
C ASN A 65 -22.11 -13.76 1.61
N SER A 66 -23.41 -13.91 1.82
CA SER A 66 -24.15 -13.01 2.73
C SER A 66 -23.63 -13.25 4.14
N TYR A 67 -23.06 -12.21 4.71
CA TYR A 67 -22.52 -12.20 6.06
C TYR A 67 -22.88 -10.88 6.71
N GLN A 68 -23.64 -10.96 7.79
CA GLN A 68 -24.22 -9.80 8.47
C GLN A 68 -23.69 -9.72 9.89
N ILE A 69 -23.01 -8.62 10.22
CA ILE A 69 -22.57 -8.29 11.58
C ILE A 69 -23.44 -7.13 12.06
N TRP A 70 -24.20 -7.33 13.14
CA TRP A 70 -24.97 -6.25 13.79
C TRP A 70 -25.93 -5.49 12.86
N GLY A 71 -26.47 -6.17 11.84
CA GLY A 71 -27.37 -5.56 10.86
C GLY A 71 -26.69 -5.04 9.59
N PHE A 72 -25.35 -4.96 9.55
CA PHE A 72 -24.61 -4.54 8.36
C PHE A 72 -24.19 -5.73 7.50
N GLU A 73 -24.59 -5.73 6.23
CA GLU A 73 -24.11 -6.69 5.22
C GLU A 73 -22.65 -6.38 4.88
N LEU A 74 -21.74 -7.22 5.36
CA LEU A 74 -20.31 -7.09 5.13
C LEU A 74 -19.81 -8.02 4.02
N GLY A 75 -20.64 -8.95 3.54
CA GLY A 75 -20.29 -9.92 2.51
C GLY A 75 -19.62 -9.30 1.28
N GLU A 76 -20.21 -8.24 0.73
CA GLU A 76 -19.67 -7.54 -0.45
C GLU A 76 -18.33 -6.86 -0.16
N ILE A 77 -18.17 -6.26 1.04
CA ILE A 77 -16.96 -5.55 1.44
C ILE A 77 -15.81 -6.56 1.63
N LEU A 78 -16.06 -7.66 2.34
CA LEU A 78 -15.05 -8.70 2.53
C LEU A 78 -14.67 -9.38 1.22
N TYR A 79 -15.64 -9.59 0.33
CA TYR A 79 -15.37 -10.09 -1.02
C TYR A 79 -14.49 -9.11 -1.80
N ALA A 80 -14.80 -7.81 -1.78
CA ALA A 80 -13.98 -6.79 -2.43
C ALA A 80 -12.54 -6.78 -1.87
N MET A 81 -12.37 -6.81 -0.55
CA MET A 81 -11.05 -6.87 0.10
C MET A 81 -10.26 -8.14 -0.28
N PHE A 82 -10.94 -9.27 -0.43
CA PHE A 82 -10.32 -10.51 -0.88
C PHE A 82 -9.93 -10.45 -2.36
N VAL A 83 -10.77 -9.89 -3.23
CA VAL A 83 -10.49 -9.71 -4.67
C VAL A 83 -9.32 -8.75 -4.89
N VAL A 84 -9.13 -7.75 -4.03
CA VAL A 84 -7.92 -6.90 -4.07
C VAL A 84 -6.64 -7.73 -3.87
N GLY A 85 -6.74 -8.90 -3.24
CA GLY A 85 -5.66 -9.89 -3.16
C GLY A 85 -5.08 -10.33 -4.50
N TRP A 86 -5.87 -10.32 -5.58
CA TRP A 86 -5.37 -10.64 -6.92
C TRP A 86 -4.31 -9.64 -7.38
N PHE A 87 -4.42 -8.38 -6.96
CA PHE A 87 -3.35 -7.40 -7.22
C PHE A 87 -2.06 -7.76 -6.51
N ALA A 88 -2.07 -8.55 -5.42
CA ALA A 88 -0.84 -9.01 -4.78
C ALA A 88 0.04 -9.83 -5.72
N LEU A 89 -0.53 -10.54 -6.71
CA LEU A 89 0.24 -11.31 -7.70
C LEU A 89 1.17 -10.42 -8.54
N LEU A 90 0.77 -9.18 -8.80
CA LEU A 90 1.57 -8.21 -9.55
C LEU A 90 2.31 -7.23 -8.62
N SER A 91 1.67 -6.81 -7.53
CA SER A 91 2.22 -5.85 -6.59
C SER A 91 3.38 -6.41 -5.77
N LEU A 92 3.36 -7.68 -5.38
CA LEU A 92 4.48 -8.32 -4.67
C LEU A 92 5.77 -8.34 -5.49
N PRO A 93 5.79 -8.84 -6.75
CA PRO A 93 7.02 -8.83 -7.55
C PRO A 93 7.48 -7.40 -7.84
N LEU A 94 6.58 -6.46 -8.10
CA LEU A 94 6.94 -5.04 -8.30
C LEU A 94 7.54 -4.40 -7.05
N GLY A 95 6.92 -4.63 -5.88
CA GLY A 95 7.42 -4.15 -4.59
C GLY A 95 8.78 -4.75 -4.24
N LEU A 96 8.99 -6.04 -4.54
CA LEU A 96 10.26 -6.73 -4.35
C LEU A 96 11.34 -6.17 -5.27
N LEU A 97 11.05 -5.96 -6.56
CA LEU A 97 11.99 -5.36 -7.52
C LEU A 97 12.44 -3.97 -7.07
N GLY A 98 11.51 -3.11 -6.63
CA GLY A 98 11.84 -1.79 -6.11
C GLY A 98 12.73 -1.85 -4.87
N LEU A 99 12.54 -2.85 -4.01
CA LEU A 99 13.38 -3.09 -2.82
C LEU A 99 14.79 -3.55 -3.22
N ILE A 100 14.91 -4.52 -4.14
CA ILE A 100 16.19 -5.03 -4.65
C ILE A 100 17.00 -3.89 -5.29
N VAL A 101 16.39 -3.12 -6.19
CA VAL A 101 17.05 -1.97 -6.84
C VAL A 101 17.50 -0.94 -5.80
N GLY A 102 16.66 -0.69 -4.79
CA GLY A 102 17.00 0.17 -3.66
C GLY A 102 18.22 -0.30 -2.87
N LEU A 103 18.28 -1.59 -2.54
CA LEU A 103 19.40 -2.21 -1.83
C LEU A 103 20.70 -2.18 -2.62
N ILE A 104 20.65 -2.50 -3.92
CA ILE A 104 21.83 -2.42 -4.80
C ILE A 104 22.38 -0.99 -4.82
N TRP A 105 21.50 -0.01 -4.99
CA TRP A 105 21.88 1.39 -5.03
C TRP A 105 22.49 1.86 -3.70
N LEU A 106 21.92 1.43 -2.57
CA LEU A 106 22.46 1.70 -1.24
C LEU A 106 23.85 1.04 -1.06
N GLY A 107 24.00 -0.21 -1.49
CA GLY A 107 25.28 -0.94 -1.45
C GLY A 107 26.37 -0.24 -2.25
N VAL A 108 26.08 0.19 -3.48
CA VAL A 108 27.02 0.96 -4.32
C VAL A 108 27.41 2.27 -3.64
N LYS A 109 26.45 2.97 -3.03
CA LYS A 109 26.70 4.23 -2.32
C LYS A 109 27.60 4.01 -1.09
N LEU A 110 27.36 2.95 -0.34
CA LEU A 110 28.17 2.59 0.84
C LEU A 110 29.59 2.19 0.44
N LEU A 111 29.76 1.34 -0.59
CA LEU A 111 31.08 0.93 -1.08
C LEU A 111 31.92 2.13 -1.56
N LYS A 112 31.29 3.07 -2.28
CA LYS A 112 31.97 4.32 -2.70
C LYS A 112 32.35 5.23 -1.54
N ASN A 113 31.64 5.15 -0.41
CA ASN A 113 31.92 5.95 0.78
C ASN A 113 33.03 5.33 1.66
N LEU A 114 33.28 4.01 1.55
CA LEU A 114 34.33 3.30 2.27
C LEU A 114 35.70 3.37 1.56
N GLY A 115 35.71 3.58 0.25
CA GLY A 115 36.94 3.75 -0.55
C GLY A 115 37.49 5.18 -0.60
N LYS A 116 36.90 6.10 0.16
CA LYS A 116 37.38 7.47 0.39
C LYS A 116 37.76 7.61 1.86
#